data_AF-A0A836QL58-F1
#
_entry.id   AF-A0A836QL58-F1
#
_cell.length_a   1.000
_cell.length_b   1.000
_cell.length_c   1.000
_cell.angle_alpha   90.00
_cell.angle_beta   90.00
_cell.angle_gamma   90.00
#
_symmetry.space_group_name_H-M   'P 1'
#
loop_
_entity.id
_entity.type
_entity.pdbx_description
1 polymer ?
#
loop_
_entity_poly.entity_id
_entity_poly.type
_entity_poly.pdbx_seq_one_letter_code
_entity_poly.pdbx_strand_id
1 'polypeptide(L)'
;MTRKIRIIFVACAFGFAAAPAHAENDWAVKAAFTGSCSCNAICPCLLGSPPTHDFCQGSHLVEIKKGHYGGINLDGLAIVATGDRPK
;
A
#
# COMPACT_ATOMS: atom_id res chain seq x y z
N MET A 1 -46.09 25.03 47.10
CA MET A 1 -46.77 24.62 45.86
C MET A 1 -45.71 24.41 44.78
N THR A 2 -45.20 23.18 44.60
CA THR A 2 -45.62 22.22 43.55
C THR A 2 -45.47 22.73 42.11
N ARG A 3 -44.32 22.43 41.47
CA ARG A 3 -44.26 21.54 40.29
C ARG A 3 -42.82 21.26 39.86
N LYS A 4 -42.37 20.04 40.18
CA LYS A 4 -41.25 19.36 39.54
C LYS A 4 -41.60 19.18 38.06
N ILE A 5 -40.98 19.94 37.16
CA ILE A 5 -41.05 19.69 35.71
C ILE A 5 -39.77 18.96 35.32
N ARG A 6 -39.83 17.64 35.51
CA ARG A 6 -38.90 16.68 34.92
C ARG A 6 -39.31 16.52 33.45
N ILE A 7 -38.75 17.30 32.55
CA ILE A 7 -38.81 17.01 31.12
C ILE A 7 -37.41 16.59 30.71
N ILE A 8 -37.21 15.28 30.80
CA ILE A 8 -36.16 14.55 30.10
C ILE A 8 -36.49 14.74 28.61
N PHE A 9 -35.86 15.73 27.97
CA PHE A 9 -35.87 15.84 26.51
C PHE A 9 -34.95 14.75 25.95
N VAL A 10 -35.54 13.57 25.79
CA VAL A 10 -35.08 12.55 24.86
C VAL A 10 -35.23 13.16 23.46
N ALA A 11 -34.14 13.59 22.84
CA ALA A 11 -34.04 13.64 21.37
C ALA A 11 -32.61 13.89 20.92
N CYS A 12 -32.00 12.84 20.38
CA CYS A 12 -31.28 12.91 19.12
C CYS A 12 -30.16 13.96 19.01
N ALA A 13 -29.11 13.80 19.81
CA ALA A 13 -27.77 14.07 19.30
C ALA A 13 -27.11 12.71 19.04
N PHE A 14 -27.56 12.04 17.97
CA PHE A 14 -26.67 11.17 17.21
C PHE A 14 -25.56 12.10 16.70
N GLY A 15 -24.59 12.36 17.58
CA GLY A 15 -23.33 12.97 17.22
C GLY A 15 -22.77 12.09 16.13
N PHE A 16 -22.77 12.64 14.93
CA PHE A 16 -22.28 12.05 13.71
C PHE A 16 -20.93 11.41 14.06
N ALA A 17 -20.91 10.09 14.24
CA ALA A 17 -19.67 9.36 14.27
C ALA A 17 -19.10 9.58 12.87
N ALA A 18 -18.15 10.50 12.76
CA ALA A 18 -17.32 10.58 11.58
C ALA A 18 -16.77 9.16 11.41
N ALA A 19 -17.27 8.44 10.41
CA ALA A 19 -16.61 7.23 9.95
C ALA A 19 -15.14 7.60 9.78
N PRO A 20 -14.17 6.77 10.18
CA PRO A 20 -12.79 7.05 9.85
C PRO A 20 -12.76 7.19 8.33
N ALA A 21 -12.57 8.42 7.86
CA ALA A 21 -12.12 8.68 6.51
C ALA A 21 -10.91 7.77 6.35
N HIS A 22 -10.92 6.92 5.29
CA HIS A 22 -9.93 5.86 5.04
C HIS A 22 -8.68 6.14 5.84
N ALA A 23 -8.46 5.39 6.93
CA ALA A 23 -7.20 5.51 7.64
C ALA A 23 -6.15 5.34 6.55
N GLU A 24 -5.45 6.42 6.23
CA GLU A 24 -4.29 6.34 5.35
C GLU A 24 -3.38 5.42 6.15
N ASN A 25 -3.35 4.15 5.74
CA ASN A 25 -2.70 3.11 6.53
C ASN A 25 -1.24 3.55 6.60
N ASP A 26 -0.83 4.07 7.75
CA ASP A 26 0.52 4.61 7.97
C ASP A 26 1.52 3.56 7.48
N TRP A 27 2.34 3.93 6.50
CA TRP A 27 3.22 2.98 5.86
C TRP A 27 4.53 3.64 5.47
N ALA A 28 5.61 2.89 5.63
CA ALA A 28 6.93 3.29 5.16
C ALA A 28 7.77 2.04 4.90
N VAL A 29 8.59 2.07 3.85
CA VAL A 29 9.48 0.97 3.49
C VAL A 29 10.84 1.50 3.05
N LYS A 30 11.90 0.97 3.67
CA LYS A 30 13.29 1.03 3.21
C LYS A 30 13.67 -0.32 2.64
N ALA A 31 13.82 -0.39 1.32
CA ALA A 31 14.12 -1.63 0.61
C ALA A 31 15.31 -1.48 -0.34
N ALA A 32 15.94 -2.62 -0.65
CA ALA A 32 16.84 -2.76 -1.79
C ALA A 32 16.05 -3.33 -2.98
N PHE A 33 16.27 -2.77 -4.18
CA PHE A 33 15.67 -3.24 -5.41
C PHE A 33 16.76 -3.76 -6.35
N THR A 34 16.62 -5.01 -6.77
CA THR A 34 17.54 -5.66 -7.71
C THR A 34 16.72 -6.29 -8.83
N GLY A 35 17.14 -6.15 -10.07
CA GLY A 35 16.46 -6.73 -11.21
C GLY A 35 17.42 -7.33 -12.21
N SER A 36 17.03 -8.45 -12.80
CA SER A 36 17.61 -8.99 -14.02
C SER A 36 16.53 -9.02 -15.09
N CYS A 37 16.83 -8.52 -16.28
CA CYS A 37 15.89 -8.46 -17.39
C CYS A 37 16.60 -8.81 -18.69
N SER A 38 15.87 -9.41 -19.63
CA SER A 38 16.34 -9.71 -20.99
C SER A 38 16.61 -8.46 -21.85
N CYS A 39 16.15 -7.28 -21.43
CA CYS A 39 16.35 -6.03 -22.17
C CYS A 39 17.80 -5.51 -22.11
N ASN A 40 18.11 -4.53 -22.96
CA ASN A 40 19.35 -3.75 -22.89
C ASN A 40 19.53 -3.07 -21.51
N ALA A 41 20.72 -2.52 -21.25
CA ALA A 41 21.09 -1.92 -19.96
C ALA A 41 19.99 -1.03 -19.37
N ILE A 42 19.60 -1.34 -18.13
CA ILE A 42 18.41 -0.84 -17.43
C ILE A 42 17.12 -1.24 -18.14
N CYS A 43 16.26 -2.01 -17.46
CA CYS A 43 14.98 -2.41 -18.02
C CYS A 43 14.12 -1.16 -18.35
N PRO A 44 13.80 -0.89 -19.62
CA PRO A 44 13.06 0.31 -20.04
C PRO A 44 11.66 0.37 -19.43
N CYS A 45 11.06 -0.78 -19.08
CA CYS A 45 9.75 -0.87 -18.44
C CYS A 45 9.71 -0.16 -17.07
N LEU A 46 10.83 -0.13 -16.34
CA LEU A 46 10.93 0.59 -15.07
C LEU A 46 10.79 2.11 -15.25
N LEU A 47 11.04 2.60 -16.47
CA LEU A 47 10.93 4.00 -16.86
C LEU A 47 9.69 4.26 -17.73
N GLY A 48 8.79 3.28 -17.86
CA GLY A 48 7.57 3.38 -18.67
C GLY A 48 7.79 3.27 -20.20
N SER A 49 8.98 2.88 -20.63
CA SER A 49 9.28 2.62 -22.05
C SER A 49 9.02 1.15 -22.42
N PRO A 50 8.71 0.84 -23.69
CA PRO A 50 8.46 -0.53 -24.13
C PRO A 50 9.74 -1.41 -24.06
N PRO A 51 9.59 -2.75 -23.98
CA PRO A 51 10.70 -3.70 -24.03
C PRO A 51 11.52 -3.60 -25.33
N THR A 52 12.83 -3.87 -25.24
CA THR A 52 13.73 -3.86 -26.41
C THR A 52 13.64 -5.13 -27.28
N HIS A 53 13.04 -6.19 -26.76
CA HIS A 53 12.83 -7.47 -27.45
C HIS A 53 11.35 -7.82 -27.49
N ASP A 54 10.97 -8.72 -28.39
CA ASP A 54 9.59 -9.21 -28.55
C ASP A 54 9.14 -10.20 -27.46
N PHE A 55 9.98 -10.37 -26.43
CA PHE A 55 9.70 -11.14 -25.23
C PHE A 55 10.25 -10.42 -23.99
N CYS A 56 9.59 -10.63 -22.86
CA CYS A 56 9.98 -10.13 -21.56
C CYS A 56 10.28 -11.32 -20.65
N GLN A 57 11.56 -11.53 -20.38
CA GLN A 57 12.05 -12.48 -19.39
C GLN A 57 12.83 -11.72 -18.35
N GLY A 58 12.30 -11.69 -17.13
CA GLY A 58 12.92 -10.90 -16.08
C GLY A 58 12.50 -11.36 -14.70
N SER A 59 13.36 -11.02 -13.73
CA SER A 59 13.12 -11.25 -12.32
C SER A 59 13.51 -10.00 -11.55
N HIS A 60 12.61 -9.56 -10.67
CA HIS A 60 12.83 -8.41 -9.77
C HIS A 60 12.72 -8.89 -8.33
N LEU A 61 13.68 -8.47 -7.51
CA LEU A 61 13.75 -8.72 -6.08
C LEU A 61 13.61 -7.40 -5.33
N VAL A 62 12.66 -7.35 -4.40
CA VAL A 62 12.52 -6.29 -3.40
C VAL A 62 12.85 -6.89 -2.04
N GLU A 63 13.93 -6.43 -1.42
CA GLU A 63 14.29 -6.82 -0.04
C GLU A 63 13.99 -5.68 0.92
N ILE A 64 12.96 -5.83 1.75
CA ILE A 64 12.59 -4.85 2.77
C ILE A 64 13.57 -4.97 3.93
N LYS A 65 14.41 -3.94 4.11
CA LYS A 65 15.35 -3.87 5.24
C LYS A 65 14.66 -3.35 6.49
N LYS A 66 13.77 -2.36 6.34
CA LYS A 66 12.90 -1.84 7.40
C LYS A 66 11.57 -1.37 6.83
N GLY A 67 10.45 -1.63 7.51
CA GLY A 67 9.17 -1.06 7.11
C GLY A 67 7.95 -1.58 7.84
N HIS A 68 6.84 -0.88 7.65
CA HIS A 68 5.55 -1.21 8.25
C HIS A 68 4.39 -0.84 7.33
N TYR A 69 3.25 -1.47 7.59
CA TYR A 69 1.97 -1.10 7.02
C TYR A 69 0.90 -1.17 8.13
N GLY A 70 0.46 -0.01 8.61
CA GLY A 70 -0.29 0.13 9.84
C GLY A 70 0.44 -0.55 11.01
N GLY A 71 -0.23 -1.51 11.66
CA GLY A 71 0.36 -2.31 12.74
C GLY A 71 1.18 -3.53 12.29
N ILE A 72 1.37 -3.74 10.98
CA ILE A 72 2.04 -4.92 10.44
C ILE A 72 3.52 -4.60 10.20
N ASN A 73 4.41 -5.37 10.83
CA ASN A 73 5.85 -5.29 10.61
C ASN A 73 6.23 -6.02 9.30
N LEU A 74 6.98 -5.34 8.43
CA LEU A 74 7.46 -5.86 7.15
C LEU A 74 8.99 -6.06 7.13
N ASP A 75 9.68 -5.81 8.25
CA ASP A 75 11.13 -5.95 8.37
C ASP A 75 11.61 -7.34 7.91
N GLY A 76 12.61 -7.34 7.00
CA GLY A 76 13.25 -8.57 6.52
C GLY A 76 12.45 -9.33 5.45
N LEU A 77 11.25 -8.87 5.08
CA LEU A 77 10.46 -9.50 4.03
C LEU A 77 11.11 -9.31 2.66
N ALA A 78 11.08 -10.35 1.82
CA ALA A 78 11.56 -10.30 0.45
C ALA A 78 10.46 -10.72 -0.52
N ILE A 79 10.35 -10.02 -1.65
CA ILE A 79 9.39 -10.28 -2.71
C ILE A 79 10.17 -10.51 -4.00
N VAL A 80 9.89 -11.62 -4.68
CA VAL A 80 10.43 -11.90 -6.02
C VAL A 80 9.27 -11.93 -7.00
N ALA A 81 9.34 -11.09 -8.02
CA ALA A 81 8.43 -11.11 -9.15
C ALA A 81 9.20 -11.59 -10.39
N THR A 82 8.81 -12.76 -10.90
CA THR A 82 9.33 -13.28 -12.17
C THR A 82 8.25 -13.23 -13.24
N GLY A 83 8.65 -12.95 -14.47
CA GLY A 83 7.76 -12.92 -15.62
C GLY A 83 8.46 -13.47 -16.84
N ASP A 84 7.74 -14.35 -17.54
CA ASP A 84 8.06 -14.78 -18.90
C ASP A 84 6.81 -14.53 -19.74
N ARG A 85 6.82 -13.49 -20.57
CA ARG A 85 5.68 -13.11 -21.40
C ARG A 85 6.15 -12.63 -22.78
N PRO A 86 5.36 -12.90 -23.84
CA PRO A 86 5.53 -12.18 -25.10
C PRO A 86 5.27 -10.68 -24.89
N LYS A 87 5.89 -9.86 -25.74
CA LYS A 87 5.75 -8.40 -25.72
C LYS A 87 4.32 -7.93 -25.96
#